data_AF-A0A8S1BXM6-F1
#
_entry.id   AF-A0A8S1BXM6-F1
#
_cell.length_a   1.000
_cell.length_b   1.000
_cell.length_c   1.000
_cell.angle_alpha   90.00
_cell.angle_beta   90.00
_cell.angle_gamma   90.00
#
_symmetry.space_group_name_H-M   'P 1'
#
loop_
_entity.id
_entity.type
_entity.pdbx_description
1 polymer ?
#
loop_
_entity_poly.entity_id
_entity_poly.type
_entity_poly.pdbx_seq_one_letter_code
_entity_poly.pdbx_strand_id
1 'polypeptide(L)'
;MFIDNVTLSLDGVLFLRILDAFKASYGVEDPEFSITQLAQTTMRSELGKLSLDKIFHERESLNVSIVESINKAALSWGITCLRYEIRDIILPARVKEAMQMQVEAERRKRATILESEGVRTADINVAEGKRQSRILASEADKQEQINRAAGEATAIMAVAEAKAKGIKLVAESLKSQQGNKAASLTVASDYVDAFRHLAKTNNTIILPANAGDVSNAVVQAMSIFKQLNQGNSGAVSSELPDLAEYYSDDEERAQAQLRAAEKTGKPTVN
;
A
#
# COMPACT_ATOMS: atom_id res chain seq x y z
N MET A 1 47.98 16.35 -22.32
CA MET A 1 46.69 16.53 -23.02
C MET A 1 45.94 15.23 -22.85
N PHE A 2 44.81 15.29 -22.17
CA PHE A 2 43.99 14.11 -21.89
C PHE A 2 43.22 13.73 -23.15
N ILE A 3 42.71 12.50 -23.19
CA ILE A 3 41.67 12.09 -24.17
C ILE A 3 40.51 13.11 -24.18
N ASP A 4 40.22 13.71 -23.02
CA ASP A 4 39.16 14.70 -22.85
C ASP A 4 39.55 16.13 -23.27
N ASN A 5 40.73 16.34 -23.85
CA ASN A 5 41.22 17.65 -24.31
C ASN A 5 41.30 18.75 -23.22
N VAL A 6 41.26 18.36 -21.95
CA VAL A 6 41.33 19.26 -20.78
C VAL A 6 42.80 19.50 -20.39
N THR A 7 43.13 20.75 -20.07
CA THR A 7 44.37 21.12 -19.39
C THR A 7 44.16 21.01 -17.89
N LEU A 8 45.07 20.33 -17.19
CA LEU A 8 45.00 20.17 -15.74
C LEU A 8 46.41 20.17 -15.18
N SER A 9 46.54 20.73 -13.97
CA SER A 9 47.79 20.76 -13.23
C SER A 9 47.70 19.74 -12.10
N LEU A 10 48.74 18.93 -11.94
CA LEU A 10 48.85 17.96 -10.86
C LEU A 10 50.10 18.19 -10.04
N ASP A 11 49.92 18.03 -8.74
CA ASP A 11 51.00 17.98 -7.77
C ASP A 11 51.06 16.58 -7.15
N GLY A 12 52.26 16.07 -6.98
CA GLY A 12 52.49 14.81 -6.28
C GLY A 12 53.79 14.83 -5.49
N VAL A 13 53.85 13.92 -4.52
CA VAL A 13 55.00 13.72 -3.64
C VAL A 13 55.54 12.31 -3.87
N LEU A 14 56.87 12.22 -3.94
CA LEU A 14 57.59 10.99 -4.21
C LEU A 14 58.43 10.61 -2.97
N PHE A 15 58.25 9.39 -2.48
CA PHE A 15 59.04 8.86 -1.37
C PHE A 15 60.11 7.93 -1.93
N LEU A 16 61.36 8.35 -1.78
CA LEU A 16 62.52 7.66 -2.34
C LEU A 16 63.39 7.07 -1.24
N ARG A 17 64.03 5.96 -1.57
CA ARG A 17 65.12 5.39 -0.77
C ARG A 17 66.26 4.95 -1.69
N ILE A 18 67.47 5.37 -1.37
CA ILE A 18 68.68 4.89 -2.03
C ILE A 18 69.00 3.49 -1.48
N LEU A 19 69.07 2.49 -2.35
CA LEU A 19 69.47 1.13 -1.99
C LEU A 19 70.95 0.88 -2.26
N ASP A 20 71.47 1.41 -3.36
CA ASP A 20 72.85 1.23 -3.80
C ASP A 20 73.48 2.60 -4.09
N ALA A 21 74.31 3.07 -3.17
CA ALA A 21 74.97 4.37 -3.26
C ALA A 21 75.97 4.44 -4.43
N PHE A 22 76.55 3.31 -4.84
CA PHE A 22 77.48 3.28 -5.98
C PHE A 22 76.72 3.52 -7.28
N LYS A 23 75.61 2.80 -7.50
CA LYS A 23 74.75 3.01 -8.67
C LYS A 23 74.08 4.38 -8.66
N ALA A 24 73.71 4.91 -7.50
CA ALA A 24 73.15 6.25 -7.41
C ALA A 24 74.16 7.34 -7.77
N SER A 25 75.44 7.15 -7.45
CA SER A 25 76.50 8.14 -7.73
C SER A 25 77.05 8.07 -9.15
N TYR A 26 77.11 6.88 -9.76
CA TYR A 26 77.71 6.67 -11.08
C TYR A 26 76.71 6.32 -12.19
N GLY A 27 75.47 5.98 -11.84
CA GLY A 27 74.45 5.53 -12.79
C GLY A 27 73.76 6.67 -13.55
N VAL A 28 73.75 7.88 -12.99
CA VAL A 28 73.20 9.09 -13.61
C VAL A 28 73.80 10.34 -12.96
N GLU A 29 73.85 11.46 -13.69
CA GLU A 29 74.45 12.72 -13.24
C GLU A 29 73.73 13.30 -12.00
N ASP A 30 72.40 13.38 -12.05
CA ASP A 30 71.56 13.76 -10.92
C ASP A 30 70.42 12.74 -10.74
N PRO A 31 70.53 11.83 -9.74
CA PRO A 31 69.52 10.81 -9.49
C PRO A 31 68.16 11.37 -9.08
N GLU A 32 68.12 12.46 -8.31
CA GLU A 32 66.89 13.05 -7.80
C GLU A 32 66.15 13.83 -8.89
N PHE A 33 66.88 14.57 -9.72
CA PHE A 33 66.29 15.26 -10.86
C PHE A 33 65.77 14.25 -11.91
N SER A 34 66.56 13.22 -12.22
CA SER A 34 66.21 12.23 -13.24
C SER A 34 64.96 11.42 -12.86
N ILE A 35 64.83 11.03 -11.60
CA ILE A 35 63.64 10.32 -11.12
C ILE A 35 62.40 11.22 -11.06
N THR A 36 62.58 12.51 -10.77
CA THR A 36 61.49 13.51 -10.83
C THR A 36 60.98 13.68 -12.26
N GLN A 37 61.88 13.79 -13.24
CA GLN A 37 61.52 13.89 -14.66
C GLN A 37 60.84 12.63 -15.19
N LEU A 38 61.34 11.46 -14.78
CA LEU A 38 60.71 10.18 -15.07
C LEU A 38 59.30 10.12 -14.47
N ALA A 39 59.15 10.49 -13.19
CA ALA A 39 57.85 10.50 -12.52
C ALA A 39 56.85 11.43 -13.22
N GLN A 40 57.27 12.62 -13.65
CA GLN A 40 56.41 13.54 -14.42
C GLN A 40 55.99 12.95 -15.77
N THR A 41 56.90 12.30 -16.48
CA THR A 41 56.61 11.68 -17.79
C THR A 41 55.68 10.48 -17.65
N THR A 42 55.94 9.62 -16.67
CA THR A 42 55.11 8.46 -16.35
C THR A 42 53.72 8.89 -15.90
N MET A 43 53.62 9.87 -14.99
CA MET A 43 52.35 10.45 -14.56
C MET A 43 51.55 10.97 -15.76
N ARG A 44 52.18 11.76 -16.64
CA ARG A 44 51.53 12.30 -17.84
C ARG A 44 51.00 11.19 -18.75
N SER A 45 51.74 10.09 -18.90
CA SER A 45 51.35 8.96 -19.73
C SER A 45 50.19 8.16 -19.12
N GLU A 46 50.27 7.80 -17.84
CA GLU A 46 49.23 6.99 -17.18
C GLU A 46 47.92 7.77 -17.06
N LEU A 47 47.99 9.05 -16.71
CA LEU A 47 46.81 9.90 -16.65
C LEU A 47 46.17 10.12 -18.03
N GLY A 48 46.97 10.17 -19.10
CA GLY A 48 46.45 10.33 -20.46
C GLY A 48 45.61 9.14 -20.97
N LYS A 49 45.77 7.95 -20.37
CA LYS A 49 45.02 6.73 -20.73
C LYS A 49 43.65 6.65 -20.06
N LEU A 50 43.44 7.38 -18.96
CA LEU A 50 42.22 7.34 -18.15
C LEU A 50 41.35 8.58 -18.41
N SER A 51 40.03 8.41 -18.24
CA SER A 51 39.10 9.54 -18.23
C SER A 51 39.19 10.32 -16.91
N LEU A 52 38.82 11.60 -16.96
CA LEU A 52 38.89 12.49 -15.79
C LEU A 52 38.18 11.93 -14.55
N ASP A 53 36.99 11.36 -14.72
CA ASP A 53 36.19 10.80 -13.63
C ASP A 53 36.86 9.59 -12.95
N LYS A 54 37.47 8.71 -13.75
CA LYS A 54 38.19 7.54 -13.24
C LYS A 54 39.41 7.91 -12.41
N ILE A 55 40.08 9.01 -12.73
CA ILE A 55 41.24 9.51 -11.97
C ILE A 55 40.83 9.87 -10.53
N PHE A 56 39.63 10.40 -10.32
CA PHE A 56 39.12 10.69 -8.98
C PHE A 56 38.73 9.43 -8.21
N HIS A 57 38.12 8.46 -8.88
CA HIS A 57 37.65 7.23 -8.25
C HIS A 57 38.77 6.21 -7.98
N GLU A 58 39.78 6.13 -8.85
CA GLU A 58 40.81 5.08 -8.84
C GLU A 58 42.21 5.64 -8.49
N ARG A 59 42.29 6.64 -7.60
CA ARG A 59 43.57 7.27 -7.22
C ARG A 59 44.59 6.26 -6.68
N GLU A 60 44.15 5.28 -5.90
CA GLU A 60 45.04 4.26 -5.33
C GLU A 60 45.64 3.33 -6.39
N SER A 61 44.81 2.88 -7.34
CA SER A 61 45.25 2.06 -8.48
C SER A 61 46.30 2.80 -9.32
N LEU A 62 46.06 4.08 -9.58
CA LEU A 62 47.03 4.95 -10.27
C LEU A 62 48.36 5.06 -9.53
N ASN A 63 48.34 5.25 -8.21
CA ASN A 63 49.57 5.33 -7.42
C ASN A 63 50.40 4.04 -7.55
N VAL A 64 49.75 2.86 -7.53
CA VAL A 64 50.43 1.57 -7.70
C VAL A 64 51.07 1.46 -9.09
N SER A 65 50.31 1.74 -10.15
CA SER A 65 50.82 1.68 -11.52
C SER A 65 51.97 2.65 -11.78
N ILE A 66 51.90 3.87 -11.23
CA ILE A 66 52.97 4.87 -11.32
C ILE A 66 54.24 4.39 -10.61
N VAL A 67 54.11 3.87 -9.38
CA VAL A 67 55.25 3.34 -8.61
C VAL A 67 55.90 2.17 -9.34
N GLU A 68 55.11 1.25 -9.89
CA GLU A 68 55.61 0.11 -10.64
C GLU A 68 56.42 0.55 -11.88
N SER A 69 55.87 1.50 -12.64
CA SER A 69 56.53 2.02 -13.85
C SER A 69 57.81 2.79 -13.53
N ILE A 70 57.81 3.61 -12.46
CA ILE A 70 59.03 4.32 -12.00
C ILE A 70 60.10 3.32 -11.56
N ASN A 71 59.74 2.30 -10.78
CA ASN A 71 60.71 1.34 -10.23
C ASN A 71 61.41 0.52 -11.33
N LYS A 72 60.78 0.28 -12.48
CA LYS A 72 61.42 -0.41 -13.63
C LYS A 72 62.69 0.30 -14.11
N ALA A 73 62.68 1.62 -14.14
CA ALA A 73 63.85 2.42 -14.52
C ALA A 73 64.71 2.83 -13.33
N ALA A 74 64.14 3.06 -12.15
CA ALA A 74 64.90 3.48 -10.95
C ALA A 74 65.94 2.43 -10.48
N LEU A 75 65.74 1.15 -10.82
CA LEU A 75 66.68 0.06 -10.52
C LEU A 75 68.09 0.28 -11.11
N SER A 76 68.21 0.89 -12.30
CA SER A 76 69.51 1.17 -12.91
C SER A 76 70.27 2.28 -12.16
N TRP A 77 69.54 3.16 -11.48
CA TRP A 77 70.07 4.26 -10.68
C TRP A 77 70.27 3.90 -9.21
N GLY A 78 70.00 2.66 -8.79
CA GLY A 78 70.17 2.26 -7.39
C GLY A 78 69.20 2.91 -6.40
N ILE A 79 68.09 3.48 -6.91
CA ILE A 79 67.03 4.12 -6.12
C ILE A 79 65.78 3.26 -6.19
N THR A 80 65.00 3.25 -5.13
CA THR A 80 63.67 2.65 -5.11
C THR A 80 62.63 3.67 -4.68
N CYS A 81 61.57 3.75 -5.47
CA CYS A 81 60.36 4.48 -5.10
C CYS A 81 59.54 3.61 -4.14
N LEU A 82 59.35 4.09 -2.91
CA LEU A 82 58.55 3.42 -1.90
C LEU A 82 57.06 3.67 -2.16
N ARG A 83 56.71 4.92 -2.47
CA ARG A 83 55.33 5.35 -2.68
C ARG A 83 55.30 6.63 -3.49
N TYR A 84 54.25 6.75 -4.30
CA TYR A 84 53.84 7.99 -4.93
C TYR A 84 52.48 8.42 -4.38
N GLU A 85 52.35 9.68 -3.97
CA GLU A 85 51.08 10.26 -3.51
C GLU A 85 50.71 11.47 -4.36
N ILE A 86 49.57 11.38 -5.04
CA ILE A 86 48.95 12.54 -5.69
C ILE A 86 48.39 13.47 -4.61
N ARG A 87 48.94 14.68 -4.52
CA ARG A 87 48.52 15.70 -3.56
C ARG A 87 47.25 16.39 -4.06
N ASP A 88 47.38 17.19 -5.11
CA ASP A 88 46.32 18.05 -5.62
C ASP A 88 46.14 17.88 -7.14
N ILE A 89 44.88 17.95 -7.57
CA ILE A 89 44.48 17.98 -8.98
C ILE A 89 43.74 19.30 -9.19
N ILE A 90 44.33 20.23 -9.92
CA ILE A 90 43.77 21.55 -10.19
C ILE A 90 43.15 21.55 -11.59
N LEU A 91 41.82 21.69 -11.63
CA LEU A 91 41.05 21.79 -12.86
C LEU A 91 40.73 23.27 -13.16
N PRO A 92 40.69 23.66 -14.44
CA PRO A 92 40.18 24.97 -14.83
C PRO A 92 38.74 25.16 -14.36
N ALA A 93 38.41 26.36 -13.86
CA ALA A 93 37.11 26.66 -13.27
C ALA A 93 35.92 26.29 -14.18
N ARG A 94 36.04 26.55 -15.49
CA ARG A 94 35.01 26.25 -16.49
C ARG A 94 34.65 24.76 -16.55
N VAL A 95 35.63 23.86 -16.46
CA VAL A 95 35.40 22.41 -16.52
C VAL A 95 34.83 21.92 -15.20
N LYS A 96 35.34 22.43 -14.08
CA LYS A 96 34.81 22.11 -12.75
C LYS A 96 33.33 22.48 -12.63
N GLU A 97 32.94 23.67 -13.09
CA GLU A 97 31.56 24.13 -13.05
C GLU A 97 30.65 23.29 -13.96
N ALA A 98 31.09 22.97 -15.18
CA ALA A 98 30.35 22.10 -16.09
C ALA A 98 30.14 20.70 -15.50
N MET A 99 31.18 20.12 -14.89
CA MET A 99 31.10 18.82 -14.22
C MET A 99 30.16 18.88 -13.01
N GLN A 100 30.21 19.95 -12.21
CA GLN A 100 29.29 20.15 -11.08
C GLN A 100 27.84 20.25 -11.55
N MET A 101 27.56 21.03 -12.60
CA MET A 101 26.21 21.12 -13.19
C MET A 101 25.73 19.76 -13.71
N GLN A 102 26.61 18.98 -14.35
CA GLN A 102 26.27 17.65 -14.85
C GLN A 102 25.94 16.68 -13.70
N VAL A 103 26.78 16.65 -12.66
CA VAL A 103 26.56 15.78 -11.48
C VAL A 103 25.29 16.18 -10.74
N GLU A 104 25.04 17.48 -10.59
CA GLU A 104 23.82 17.98 -9.96
C GLU A 104 22.57 17.64 -10.78
N ALA A 105 22.62 17.80 -12.11
CA ALA A 105 21.54 17.40 -12.99
C ALA A 105 21.24 15.90 -12.92
N GLU A 106 22.28 15.05 -12.88
CA GLU A 106 22.12 13.62 -12.73
C GLU A 106 21.55 13.24 -11.36
N ARG A 107 22.04 13.86 -10.28
CA ARG A 107 21.51 13.67 -8.93
C ARG A 107 20.05 14.09 -8.85
N ARG A 108 19.69 15.25 -9.41
CA ARG A 108 18.31 15.74 -9.46
C ARG A 108 17.41 14.80 -10.25
N LYS A 109 17.86 14.32 -11.41
CA LYS A 109 17.14 13.31 -12.20
C LYS A 109 16.90 12.04 -11.39
N ARG A 110 17.93 11.50 -10.74
CA ARG A 110 17.81 10.31 -9.89
C ARG A 110 16.85 10.53 -8.71
N ALA A 111 16.93 11.69 -8.06
CA ALA A 111 16.02 12.05 -6.98
C ALA A 111 14.55 12.12 -7.44
N THR A 112 14.27 12.77 -8.58
CA THR A 112 12.92 12.88 -9.13
C THR A 112 12.35 11.51 -9.55
N ILE A 113 13.18 10.62 -10.10
CA ILE A 113 12.76 9.24 -10.43
C ILE A 113 12.40 8.49 -9.15
N LEU A 114 13.28 8.53 -8.14
CA LEU A 114 13.06 7.82 -6.87
C LEU A 114 11.83 8.37 -6.13
N GLU A 115 11.61 9.68 -6.15
CA GLU A 115 10.42 10.31 -5.59
C GLU A 115 9.15 9.85 -6.33
N SER A 116 9.16 9.84 -7.66
CA SER A 116 8.03 9.38 -8.47
C SER A 116 7.72 7.89 -8.24
N GLU A 117 8.76 7.06 -8.10
CA GLU A 117 8.63 5.64 -7.74
C GLU A 117 8.12 5.45 -6.31
N GLY A 118 8.55 6.31 -5.39
CA GLY A 118 8.08 6.34 -4.00
C GLY A 118 6.58 6.67 -3.92
N VAL A 119 6.13 7.72 -4.62
CA VAL A 119 4.71 8.10 -4.70
C VAL A 119 3.89 6.98 -5.31
N ARG A 120 4.33 6.40 -6.44
CA ARG A 120 3.62 5.29 -7.08
C ARG A 120 3.48 4.09 -6.14
N THR A 121 4.56 3.71 -5.47
CA THR A 121 4.54 2.59 -4.51
C THR A 121 3.64 2.89 -3.32
N ALA A 122 3.67 4.12 -2.80
CA ALA A 122 2.81 4.54 -1.71
C ALA A 122 1.32 4.47 -2.09
N ASP A 123 0.95 4.97 -3.27
CA ASP A 123 -0.43 4.94 -3.76
C ASP A 123 -0.95 3.50 -3.94
N ILE A 124 -0.10 2.61 -4.46
CA ILE A 124 -0.41 1.18 -4.57
C ILE A 124 -0.66 0.58 -3.19
N ASN A 125 0.22 0.83 -2.22
CA ASN A 125 0.08 0.31 -0.85
C ASN A 125 -1.19 0.82 -0.18
N VAL A 126 -1.55 2.09 -0.38
CA VAL A 126 -2.80 2.66 0.16
C VAL A 126 -4.02 2.02 -0.51
N ALA A 127 -4.01 1.84 -1.83
CA ALA A 127 -5.10 1.21 -2.55
C ALA A 127 -5.29 -0.26 -2.13
N GLU A 128 -4.20 -0.99 -1.96
CA GLU A 128 -4.19 -2.37 -1.50
C GLU A 128 -4.68 -2.49 -0.05
N GLY A 129 -4.21 -1.63 0.84
CA GLY A 129 -4.70 -1.54 2.22
C GLY A 129 -6.20 -1.25 2.30
N LYS A 130 -6.72 -0.32 1.48
CA LYS A 130 -8.17 -0.04 1.37
C LYS A 130 -8.95 -1.24 0.85
N ARG A 131 -8.43 -1.94 -0.16
CA ARG A 131 -9.05 -3.16 -0.70
C ARG A 131 -9.14 -4.24 0.37
N GLN A 132 -8.04 -4.50 1.06
CA GLN A 132 -7.97 -5.51 2.10
C GLN A 132 -8.89 -5.18 3.28
N SER A 133 -8.91 -3.91 3.71
CA SER A 133 -9.80 -3.44 4.76
C SER A 133 -11.28 -3.63 4.40
N ARG A 134 -11.68 -3.35 3.15
CA ARG A 134 -13.06 -3.59 2.69
C ARG A 134 -13.44 -5.06 2.65
N ILE A 135 -12.52 -5.93 2.24
CA ILE A 135 -12.75 -7.39 2.23
C ILE A 135 -12.95 -7.87 3.66
N LEU A 136 -12.04 -7.51 4.57
CA LEU A 136 -12.12 -7.88 5.98
C LEU A 136 -13.39 -7.35 6.65
N ALA A 137 -13.82 -6.12 6.33
CA ALA A 137 -15.07 -5.57 6.85
C ALA A 137 -16.30 -6.38 6.37
N SER A 138 -16.36 -6.71 5.08
CA SER A 138 -17.44 -7.54 4.52
C SER A 138 -17.48 -8.95 5.12
N GLU A 139 -16.31 -9.56 5.32
CA GLU A 139 -16.19 -10.85 6.00
C GLU A 139 -16.59 -10.77 7.47
N ALA A 140 -16.21 -9.70 8.17
CA ALA A 140 -16.60 -9.45 9.54
C ALA A 140 -18.12 -9.28 9.67
N ASP A 141 -18.76 -8.49 8.80
CA ASP A 141 -20.21 -8.29 8.79
C ASP A 141 -20.96 -9.62 8.56
N LYS A 142 -20.50 -10.42 7.60
CA LYS A 142 -21.05 -11.75 7.34
C LYS A 142 -20.93 -12.64 8.58
N GLN A 143 -19.76 -12.67 9.21
CA GLN A 143 -19.53 -13.50 10.38
C GLN A 143 -20.34 -13.02 11.59
N GLU A 144 -20.48 -11.70 11.77
CA GLU A 144 -21.32 -11.11 12.80
C GLU A 144 -22.78 -11.53 12.64
N GLN A 145 -23.33 -11.45 11.42
CA GLN A 145 -24.71 -11.88 11.15
C GLN A 145 -24.92 -13.36 11.44
N ILE A 146 -23.97 -14.22 11.05
CA ILE A 146 -24.02 -15.66 11.35
C ILE A 146 -23.99 -15.89 12.86
N ASN A 147 -23.05 -15.26 13.56
CA ASN A 147 -22.91 -15.39 15.01
C ASN A 147 -24.17 -14.93 15.74
N ARG A 148 -24.77 -13.82 15.29
CA ARG A 148 -26.02 -13.29 15.84
C ARG A 148 -27.18 -14.24 15.60
N ALA A 149 -27.37 -14.72 14.37
CA ALA A 149 -28.43 -15.67 14.05
C ALA A 149 -28.30 -16.99 14.84
N ALA A 150 -27.07 -17.49 15.00
CA ALA A 150 -26.78 -18.66 15.82
C ALA A 150 -27.04 -18.41 17.32
N GLY A 151 -26.66 -17.23 17.82
CA GLY A 151 -26.96 -16.79 19.19
C GLY A 151 -28.46 -16.70 19.46
N GLU A 152 -29.22 -16.14 18.52
CA GLU A 152 -30.68 -16.04 18.63
C GLU A 152 -31.34 -17.43 18.57
N ALA A 153 -30.90 -18.30 17.65
CA ALA A 153 -31.41 -19.67 17.55
C ALA A 153 -31.15 -20.48 18.83
N THR A 154 -29.92 -20.42 19.36
CA THR A 154 -29.56 -21.11 20.62
C THR A 154 -30.35 -20.58 21.81
N ALA A 155 -30.57 -19.25 21.88
CA ALA A 155 -31.42 -18.66 22.91
C ALA A 155 -32.87 -19.14 22.82
N ILE A 156 -33.46 -19.17 21.61
CA ILE A 156 -34.83 -19.68 21.39
C ILE A 156 -34.93 -21.15 21.78
N MET A 157 -33.96 -21.98 21.39
CA MET A 157 -33.91 -23.40 21.74
C MET A 157 -33.84 -23.60 23.25
N ALA A 158 -32.99 -22.83 23.95
CA ALA A 158 -32.88 -22.89 25.41
C ALA A 158 -34.20 -22.52 26.11
N VAL A 159 -34.89 -21.47 25.63
CA VAL A 159 -36.21 -21.06 26.16
C VAL A 159 -37.27 -22.12 25.87
N ALA A 160 -37.29 -22.68 24.66
CA ALA A 160 -38.24 -23.73 24.27
C ALA A 160 -38.02 -25.01 25.09
N GLU A 161 -36.77 -25.41 25.33
CA GLU A 161 -36.43 -26.55 26.17
C GLU A 161 -36.82 -26.32 27.63
N ALA A 162 -36.56 -25.13 28.17
CA ALA A 162 -36.98 -24.75 29.52
C ALA A 162 -38.51 -24.80 29.66
N LYS A 163 -39.25 -24.26 28.68
CA LYS A 163 -40.72 -24.34 28.64
C LYS A 163 -41.21 -25.77 28.55
N ALA A 164 -40.61 -26.60 27.68
CA ALA A 164 -40.98 -28.00 27.53
C ALA A 164 -40.74 -28.80 28.82
N LYS A 165 -39.61 -28.56 29.51
CA LYS A 165 -39.34 -29.13 30.84
C LYS A 165 -40.36 -28.66 31.88
N GLY A 166 -40.70 -27.37 31.88
CA GLY A 166 -41.74 -26.80 32.76
C GLY A 166 -43.10 -27.45 32.54
N ILE A 167 -43.55 -27.58 31.29
CA ILE A 167 -44.82 -28.24 30.95
C ILE A 167 -44.81 -29.71 31.38
N LYS A 168 -43.69 -30.43 31.17
CA LYS A 168 -43.56 -31.83 31.63
C LYS A 168 -43.69 -31.95 33.14
N LEU A 169 -43.00 -31.10 33.92
CA LEU A 169 -43.09 -31.09 35.39
C LEU A 169 -44.52 -30.77 35.86
N VAL A 170 -45.19 -29.81 35.22
CA VAL A 170 -46.60 -29.51 35.51
C VAL A 170 -47.49 -30.72 35.18
N ALA A 171 -47.35 -31.34 34.01
CA ALA A 171 -48.12 -32.52 33.62
C ALA A 171 -47.90 -33.72 34.57
N GLU A 172 -46.68 -33.91 35.08
CA GLU A 172 -46.38 -34.91 36.12
C GLU A 172 -47.08 -34.56 37.44
N SER A 173 -47.03 -33.31 37.88
CA SER A 173 -47.71 -32.87 39.11
C SER A 173 -49.24 -33.02 39.03
N LEU A 174 -49.82 -32.86 37.83
CA LEU A 174 -51.26 -32.98 37.59
C LEU A 174 -51.79 -34.42 37.61
N LYS A 175 -50.92 -35.44 37.44
CA LYS A 175 -51.30 -36.85 37.59
C LYS A 175 -51.57 -37.26 39.04
N SER A 176 -51.14 -36.46 40.03
CA SER A 176 -51.49 -36.67 41.44
C SER A 176 -52.95 -36.26 41.72
N GLN A 177 -53.63 -36.99 42.61
CA GLN A 177 -55.10 -37.14 42.75
C GLN A 177 -56.01 -35.89 42.87
N GLN A 178 -55.48 -34.66 42.85
CA GLN A 178 -56.26 -33.40 42.86
C GLN A 178 -55.77 -32.34 41.84
N GLY A 179 -54.92 -32.70 40.88
CA GLY A 179 -54.31 -31.76 39.93
C GLY A 179 -55.30 -30.96 39.06
N ASN A 180 -56.40 -31.55 38.63
CA ASN A 180 -57.34 -30.91 37.70
C ASN A 180 -58.02 -29.65 38.25
N LYS A 181 -58.20 -29.53 39.58
CA LYS A 181 -58.73 -28.32 40.23
C LYS A 181 -57.66 -27.23 40.41
N ALA A 182 -56.40 -27.62 40.55
CA ALA A 182 -55.28 -26.67 40.64
C ALA A 182 -54.96 -26.07 39.26
N ALA A 183 -54.96 -26.86 38.19
CA ALA A 183 -54.76 -26.37 36.83
C ALA A 183 -55.80 -25.31 36.42
N SER A 184 -57.09 -25.54 36.72
CA SER A 184 -58.14 -24.58 36.38
C SER A 184 -58.01 -23.27 37.17
N LEU A 185 -57.54 -23.33 38.42
CA LEU A 185 -57.25 -22.12 39.21
C LEU A 185 -56.03 -21.36 38.68
N THR A 186 -54.96 -22.07 38.26
CA THR A 186 -53.78 -21.44 37.67
C THR A 186 -54.10 -20.77 36.34
N VAL A 187 -54.85 -21.42 35.43
CA VAL A 187 -55.28 -20.80 34.16
C VAL A 187 -56.17 -19.59 34.40
N ALA A 188 -57.06 -19.64 35.40
CA ALA A 188 -57.85 -18.47 35.80
C ALA A 188 -56.97 -17.34 36.35
N SER A 189 -55.94 -17.65 37.14
CA SER A 189 -54.97 -16.67 37.65
C SER A 189 -54.15 -16.03 36.53
N ASP A 190 -53.61 -16.84 35.60
CA ASP A 190 -52.83 -16.36 34.45
C ASP A 190 -53.69 -15.48 33.52
N TYR A 191 -54.96 -15.84 33.34
CA TYR A 191 -55.91 -15.02 32.58
C TYR A 191 -56.15 -13.67 33.26
N VAL A 192 -56.36 -13.65 34.58
CA VAL A 192 -56.55 -12.41 35.35
C VAL A 192 -55.29 -11.54 35.35
N ASP A 193 -54.10 -12.13 35.45
CA ASP A 193 -52.84 -11.40 35.39
C ASP A 193 -52.53 -10.88 33.98
N ALA A 194 -52.81 -11.66 32.92
CA ALA A 194 -52.73 -11.18 31.54
C ALA A 194 -53.70 -10.01 31.31
N PHE A 195 -54.93 -10.11 31.84
CA PHE A 195 -55.91 -9.03 31.80
C PHE A 195 -55.43 -7.80 32.57
N ARG A 196 -54.74 -7.98 33.70
CA ARG A 196 -54.13 -6.89 34.48
C ARG A 196 -53.00 -6.20 33.73
N HIS A 197 -52.16 -6.94 33.01
CA HIS A 197 -51.11 -6.38 32.16
C HIS A 197 -51.68 -5.63 30.95
N LEU A 198 -52.75 -6.14 30.35
CA LEU A 198 -53.47 -5.48 29.25
C LEU A 198 -54.14 -4.18 29.74
N ALA A 199 -54.77 -4.21 30.92
CA ALA A 199 -55.38 -3.05 31.56
C ALA A 199 -54.36 -1.97 31.99
N LYS A 200 -53.11 -2.35 32.27
CA LYS A 200 -52.02 -1.39 32.59
C LYS A 200 -51.41 -0.70 31.36
N THR A 201 -51.47 -1.32 30.19
CA THR A 201 -50.73 -0.86 28.98
C THR A 201 -51.61 -0.06 28.02
N ASN A 202 -52.93 -0.29 28.02
CA ASN A 202 -53.90 0.46 27.20
C ASN A 202 -54.87 1.25 28.09
N ASN A 203 -54.73 2.58 28.14
CA ASN A 203 -55.63 3.48 28.91
C ASN A 203 -56.95 3.80 28.17
N THR A 204 -57.41 2.92 27.28
CA THR A 204 -58.72 3.06 26.62
C THR A 204 -59.44 1.72 26.67
N ILE A 205 -60.24 1.57 27.72
CA ILE A 205 -61.22 0.51 27.84
C ILE A 205 -62.35 0.83 26.87
N ILE A 206 -62.41 0.14 25.73
CA ILE A 206 -63.67 0.01 24.99
C ILE A 206 -64.40 -1.17 25.61
N LEU A 207 -65.22 -0.89 26.62
CA LEU A 207 -66.32 -1.79 26.95
C LEU A 207 -67.26 -1.76 25.74
N PRO A 208 -67.49 -2.87 25.02
CA PRO A 208 -68.57 -2.91 24.05
C PRO A 208 -69.88 -2.76 24.84
N ALA A 209 -70.56 -1.62 24.68
CA ALA A 209 -71.89 -1.38 25.25
C ALA A 209 -72.95 -2.37 24.71
N ASN A 210 -72.60 -3.20 23.73
CA ASN A 210 -73.43 -4.32 23.26
C ASN A 210 -72.63 -5.62 23.35
N ALA A 211 -72.75 -6.32 24.49
CA ALA A 211 -72.28 -7.70 24.67
C ALA A 211 -73.03 -8.75 23.82
N GLY A 212 -73.65 -8.35 22.70
CA GLY A 212 -74.50 -9.20 21.85
C GLY A 212 -73.94 -9.51 20.47
N ASP A 213 -72.91 -8.80 19.98
CA ASP A 213 -72.56 -8.81 18.55
C ASP A 213 -71.10 -9.23 18.25
N VAL A 214 -70.58 -10.19 19.02
CA VAL A 214 -69.34 -10.93 18.64
C VAL A 214 -69.50 -11.56 17.25
N SER A 215 -70.73 -11.91 16.86
CA SER A 215 -71.10 -12.40 15.54
C SER A 215 -70.78 -11.41 14.41
N ASN A 216 -71.00 -10.10 14.62
CA ASN A 216 -70.72 -9.09 13.59
C ASN A 216 -69.22 -8.80 13.44
N ALA A 217 -68.45 -8.86 14.54
CA ALA A 217 -66.99 -8.73 14.47
C ALA A 217 -66.34 -9.93 13.75
N VAL A 218 -66.85 -11.14 13.97
CA VAL A 218 -66.40 -12.34 13.25
C VAL A 218 -66.81 -12.31 11.78
N VAL A 219 -68.00 -11.82 11.44
CA VAL A 219 -68.46 -11.65 10.05
C VAL A 219 -67.62 -10.61 9.31
N GLN A 220 -67.29 -9.48 9.94
CA GLN A 220 -66.39 -8.48 9.35
C GLN A 220 -64.97 -9.04 9.16
N ALA A 221 -64.41 -9.74 10.16
CA ALA A 221 -63.11 -10.38 10.03
C ALA A 221 -63.08 -11.46 8.94
N MET A 222 -64.13 -12.27 8.82
CA MET A 222 -64.30 -13.27 7.75
C MET A 222 -64.48 -12.61 6.38
N SER A 223 -65.15 -11.47 6.30
CA SER A 223 -65.30 -10.72 5.04
C SER A 223 -63.96 -10.14 4.57
N ILE A 224 -63.15 -9.60 5.48
CA ILE A 224 -61.81 -9.08 5.19
C ILE A 224 -60.87 -10.23 4.81
N PHE A 225 -60.96 -11.37 5.52
CA PHE A 225 -60.21 -12.57 5.18
C PHE A 225 -60.58 -13.11 3.79
N LYS A 226 -61.88 -13.14 3.45
CA LYS A 226 -62.36 -13.56 2.13
C LYS A 226 -61.93 -12.59 1.02
N GLN A 227 -61.86 -11.30 1.31
CA GLN A 227 -61.44 -10.25 0.37
C GLN A 227 -59.92 -10.24 0.16
N LEU A 228 -59.13 -10.51 1.21
CA LEU A 228 -57.69 -10.75 1.11
C LEU A 228 -57.36 -12.05 0.37
N ASN A 229 -58.13 -13.11 0.59
CA ASN A 229 -57.90 -14.40 -0.06
C ASN A 229 -58.34 -14.40 -1.54
N GLN A 230 -59.33 -13.57 -1.92
CA GLN A 230 -59.72 -13.37 -3.32
C GLN A 230 -58.85 -12.34 -4.06
N GLY A 231 -58.18 -11.42 -3.35
CA GLY A 231 -57.28 -10.43 -3.93
C GLY A 231 -55.85 -10.91 -4.20
N ASN A 232 -55.44 -12.07 -3.67
CA ASN A 232 -54.02 -12.48 -3.65
C ASN A 232 -53.66 -13.67 -4.57
N SER A 233 -54.46 -13.94 -5.61
CA SER A 233 -54.20 -15.03 -6.58
C SER A 233 -53.80 -14.56 -8.00
N GLY A 234 -53.36 -13.32 -8.17
CA GLY A 234 -52.89 -12.87 -9.49
C GLY A 234 -52.28 -11.49 -9.53
N ALA A 235 -51.13 -11.29 -8.89
CA ALA A 235 -50.19 -10.19 -9.22
C ALA A 235 -48.88 -10.34 -8.43
N VAL A 236 -47.99 -11.23 -8.87
CA VAL A 236 -46.54 -11.10 -8.60
C VAL A 236 -45.79 -11.43 -9.88
N SER A 237 -45.84 -10.51 -10.85
CA SER A 237 -44.75 -10.36 -11.82
C SER A 237 -43.84 -9.27 -11.28
N SER A 238 -42.62 -9.69 -10.94
CA SER A 238 -41.51 -8.86 -10.49
C SER A 238 -41.19 -7.73 -11.47
N GLU A 239 -41.49 -6.50 -11.10
CA GLU A 239 -40.81 -5.33 -11.65
C GLU A 239 -39.40 -5.28 -11.04
N LEU A 240 -38.41 -5.60 -11.84
CA LEU A 240 -37.02 -5.20 -11.60
C LEU A 240 -36.86 -3.77 -12.15
N PRO A 241 -36.25 -2.84 -11.39
CA PRO A 241 -35.93 -1.53 -11.94
C PRO A 241 -34.91 -1.67 -13.07
N ASP A 242 -35.20 -1.02 -14.20
CA ASP A 242 -34.44 -1.08 -15.44
C ASP A 242 -33.04 -0.47 -15.25
N LEU A 243 -32.00 -1.32 -15.23
CA LEU A 243 -30.60 -0.91 -15.09
C LEU A 243 -30.01 -0.27 -16.38
N ALA A 244 -30.82 -0.08 -17.42
CA ALA A 244 -30.37 0.45 -18.70
C ALA A 244 -30.21 1.99 -18.74
N GLU A 245 -30.83 2.73 -17.82
CA GLU A 245 -30.85 4.20 -17.85
C GLU A 245 -29.62 4.84 -17.17
N TYR A 246 -28.75 4.05 -16.52
CA TYR A 246 -27.55 4.59 -15.84
C TYR A 246 -26.26 4.50 -16.67
N TYR A 247 -26.28 3.81 -17.83
CA TYR A 247 -25.09 3.58 -18.67
C TYR A 247 -25.14 4.27 -20.04
N SER A 248 -26.27 4.87 -20.44
CA SER A 248 -26.38 5.61 -21.70
C SER A 248 -25.70 6.98 -21.69
N ASP A 249 -25.65 7.63 -20.52
CA ASP A 249 -25.10 8.99 -20.38
C ASP A 249 -23.57 9.04 -20.47
N ASP A 250 -22.88 7.98 -20.04
CA ASP A 250 -21.41 7.94 -20.05
C ASP A 250 -20.85 7.59 -21.44
N GLU A 251 -21.56 6.78 -22.24
CA GLU A 251 -21.16 6.50 -23.62
C GLU A 251 -21.39 7.70 -24.55
N GLU A 252 -22.48 8.46 -24.38
CA GLU A 252 -22.70 9.71 -25.14
C GLU A 252 -21.67 10.79 -24.77
N ARG A 253 -21.28 10.90 -23.50
CA ARG A 253 -20.23 11.83 -23.06
C ARG A 253 -18.85 11.45 -23.59
N ALA A 254 -18.51 10.17 -23.62
CA ALA A 254 -17.27 9.67 -24.20
C ALA A 254 -17.20 9.91 -25.72
N GLN A 255 -18.31 9.67 -26.46
CA GLN A 255 -18.38 9.93 -27.90
C GLN A 255 -18.39 11.43 -28.23
N ALA A 256 -19.00 12.28 -27.39
CA ALA A 256 -18.95 13.73 -27.54
C ALA A 256 -17.54 14.30 -27.33
N GLN A 257 -16.78 13.75 -26.36
CA GLN A 257 -15.38 14.16 -26.12
C GLN A 257 -14.43 13.72 -27.25
N LEU A 258 -14.63 12.52 -27.81
CA LEU A 258 -13.87 12.05 -28.98
C LEU A 258 -14.13 12.90 -30.24
N ARG A 259 -15.40 13.26 -30.50
CA ARG A 259 -15.76 14.15 -31.62
C ARG A 259 -15.26 15.59 -31.43
N ALA A 260 -15.10 16.05 -30.19
CA ALA A 260 -14.50 17.35 -29.89
C ALA A 260 -12.98 17.36 -30.14
N ALA A 261 -12.29 16.27 -29.80
CA ALA A 261 -10.85 16.11 -30.03
C ALA A 261 -10.49 16.05 -31.53
N GLU A 262 -11.34 15.44 -32.37
CA GLU A 262 -11.12 15.40 -33.83
C GLU A 262 -11.27 16.77 -34.51
N LYS A 263 -12.06 17.69 -33.94
CA LYS A 263 -12.24 19.05 -34.47
C LYS A 263 -11.09 20.00 -34.14
N THR A 264 -10.29 19.70 -33.12
CA THR A 264 -9.15 20.54 -32.68
C THR A 264 -7.81 20.15 -33.32
N GLY A 265 -7.77 19.13 -34.19
CA GLY A 265 -6.53 18.50 -34.66
C GLY A 265 -6.18 18.63 -36.15
N LYS A 266 -6.73 19.58 -36.92
CA LYS A 266 -6.24 19.84 -38.30
C LYS A 266 -5.30 21.04 -38.35
N PRO A 267 -4.05 20.87 -38.86
CA PRO A 267 -3.06 21.94 -38.95
C PRO A 267 -3.37 22.85 -40.16
N THR A 268 -3.32 24.16 -39.93
CA THR A 268 -3.25 25.15 -40.99
C THR A 268 -1.88 25.04 -41.67
N VAL A 269 -1.88 24.57 -42.92
CA VAL A 269 -0.76 24.72 -43.85
C VAL A 269 -0.84 26.13 -44.43
N ASN A 270 0.15 26.96 -44.09
CA ASN A 270 0.81 27.93 -44.95
C ASN A 270 2.05 28.45 -44.23
#